data_AF-A0A3L6J7R7-F1
#
_entry.id   AF-A0A3L6J7R7-F1
#
_cell.length_a   1.000
_cell.length_b   1.000
_cell.length_c   1.000
_cell.angle_alpha   90.00
_cell.angle_beta   90.00
_cell.angle_gamma   90.00
#
_symmetry.space_group_name_H-M   'P 1'
#
loop_
_entity.id
_entity.type
_entity.pdbx_description
1 polymer ?
#
loop_
_entity_poly.entity_id
_entity_poly.type
_entity_poly.pdbx_seq_one_letter_code
_entity_poly.pdbx_strand_id
1 'polypeptide(L)'
;MDFTLSLYVAVVISSLEVFLAAGVYTLRLRSTYRKVSSQTVRALLIFLIASLVMGVLEIQSVIETFLAPIWIAVLFGLLLIAQMSLIVSSDRRFWTLSAVIFLGIAVVAVNTVYTFLTSGVIEQPLTVAVLASFLVCAVTAGLYLMKVSPSAFTVSIMALILLALIAAVSVAIQVPTLLPQYFVLVAAPAVLTAAILGSFLRPWRRIITLSIVLLALTVGISLALPAYIGGDVDIWAFATVAAFAGGCTVLPMEFFIDQAQSTRAKTPTYISYTLVFVALLAITHSNNFAIAYSGIIGYDVWDPSILYIDWIFGVSGVCAFLMAAVSANVSEQIRNASRDIAFGFCTILLTLGHPFVENGRYVLDPLYVPVMILILLGFLGLSRVAIQLYRTGSGKAGARFESFMFASLAIGIVAMFANRIPLLLLVPLMIGAGLLLIASSPRGFVVFGKAQSNHIDGRTRK
;
A
#
# COMPACT_ATOMS: atom_id res chain seq x y z
N MET A 1 -7.25 13.22 -21.65
CA MET A 1 -6.19 12.59 -20.82
C MET A 1 -5.46 11.52 -21.59
N ASP A 2 -4.12 11.54 -21.57
CA ASP A 2 -3.27 10.51 -22.17
C ASP A 2 -2.80 9.49 -21.09
N PHE A 3 -3.48 8.35 -21.01
CA PHE A 3 -3.14 7.29 -20.06
C PHE A 3 -1.90 6.49 -20.48
N THR A 4 -1.56 6.45 -21.77
CA THR A 4 -0.33 5.80 -22.23
C THR A 4 0.89 6.59 -21.73
N LEU A 5 0.85 7.91 -21.82
CA LEU A 5 1.86 8.76 -21.21
C LEU A 5 1.87 8.61 -19.69
N SER A 6 0.71 8.46 -19.05
CA SER A 6 0.62 8.20 -17.60
C SER A 6 1.34 6.92 -17.20
N LEU A 7 1.15 5.84 -17.96
CA LEU A 7 1.85 4.57 -17.77
C LEU A 7 3.36 4.72 -17.95
N TYR A 8 3.83 5.41 -18.99
CA TYR A 8 5.26 5.65 -19.21
C TYR A 8 5.89 6.44 -18.05
N VAL A 9 5.23 7.49 -17.58
CA VAL A 9 5.68 8.28 -16.44
C VAL A 9 5.72 7.43 -15.18
N ALA A 10 4.69 6.62 -14.93
CA ALA A 10 4.61 5.74 -13.76
C ALA A 10 5.77 4.74 -13.70
N VAL A 11 6.02 4.06 -14.81
CA VAL A 11 7.11 3.09 -14.95
C VAL A 11 8.48 3.75 -14.76
N VAL A 12 8.70 4.92 -15.35
CA VAL A 12 9.98 5.64 -15.19
C VAL A 12 10.21 6.03 -13.73
N ILE A 13 9.17 6.54 -13.05
CA ILE A 13 9.26 6.96 -11.65
C ILE A 13 9.45 5.74 -10.73
N SER A 14 8.63 4.71 -10.86
CA SER A 14 8.71 3.51 -10.02
C SER A 14 10.06 2.79 -10.18
N SER A 15 10.59 2.69 -11.40
CA SER A 15 11.94 2.18 -11.65
C SER A 15 13.02 3.05 -11.01
N LEU A 16 12.93 4.38 -11.14
CA LEU A 16 13.88 5.30 -10.52
C LEU A 16 13.88 5.16 -8.99
N GLU A 17 12.70 5.05 -8.37
CA GLU A 17 12.56 4.80 -6.93
C GLU A 17 13.27 3.51 -6.51
N VAL A 18 13.10 2.42 -7.27
CA VAL A 18 13.78 1.14 -7.03
C VAL A 18 15.30 1.30 -7.13
N PHE A 19 15.82 1.95 -8.18
CA PHE A 19 17.26 2.11 -8.35
C PHE A 19 17.89 3.01 -7.28
N LEU A 20 17.23 4.11 -6.90
CA LEU A 20 17.67 4.96 -5.80
C LEU A 20 17.65 4.22 -4.47
N ALA A 21 16.59 3.47 -4.17
CA ALA A 21 16.47 2.67 -2.97
C ALA A 21 17.51 1.54 -2.93
N ALA A 22 17.82 0.92 -4.07
CA ALA A 22 18.87 -0.09 -4.20
C ALA A 22 20.26 0.49 -3.92
N GLY A 23 20.53 1.73 -4.34
CA GLY A 23 21.76 2.46 -3.98
C GLY A 23 21.89 2.63 -2.46
N VAL A 24 20.84 3.12 -1.80
CA VAL A 24 20.80 3.28 -0.33
C VAL A 24 20.94 1.93 0.38
N TYR A 25 20.26 0.90 -0.12
CA TYR A 25 20.31 -0.45 0.40
C TYR A 25 21.73 -1.03 0.35
N THR A 26 22.41 -0.90 -0.80
CA THR A 26 23.76 -1.41 -1.02
C THR A 26 24.77 -0.78 -0.05
N LEU A 27 24.68 0.53 0.16
CA LEU A 27 25.53 1.25 1.13
C LEU A 27 25.31 0.72 2.56
N ARG A 28 24.06 0.48 2.95
CA ARG A 28 23.73 -0.05 4.28
C ARG A 28 24.10 -1.52 4.44
N LEU A 29 23.91 -2.34 3.42
CA LEU A 29 24.19 -3.77 3.43
C LEU A 29 25.67 -4.06 3.72
N ARG A 30 26.58 -3.28 3.12
CA ARG A 30 28.03 -3.39 3.37
C ARG A 30 28.39 -3.27 4.85
N SER A 31 27.67 -2.42 5.60
CA SER A 31 27.90 -2.23 7.04
C SER A 31 27.48 -3.43 7.90
N THR A 32 26.65 -4.32 7.36
CA THR A 32 26.07 -5.46 8.07
C THR A 32 26.81 -6.77 7.81
N TYR A 33 27.67 -6.85 6.77
CA TYR A 33 28.36 -8.10 6.39
C TYR A 33 29.13 -8.78 7.52
N ARG A 34 29.69 -8.00 8.45
CA ARG A 34 30.41 -8.54 9.61
C ARG A 34 29.51 -8.97 10.77
N LYS A 35 28.22 -8.66 10.71
CA LYS A 35 27.26 -8.80 11.83
C LYS A 35 26.22 -9.91 11.62
N VAL A 36 26.13 -10.47 10.42
CA VAL A 36 25.13 -11.50 10.07
C VAL A 36 25.80 -12.72 9.44
N SER A 37 25.10 -13.85 9.43
CA SER A 37 25.61 -15.08 8.83
C SER A 37 25.81 -14.92 7.31
N SER A 38 26.69 -15.72 6.74
CA SER A 38 26.94 -15.75 5.29
C SER A 38 25.68 -16.08 4.49
N GLN A 39 24.77 -16.88 5.06
CA GLN A 39 23.46 -17.20 4.48
C GLN A 39 22.56 -15.96 4.41
N THR A 40 22.46 -15.20 5.50
CA THR A 40 21.69 -13.95 5.51
C THR A 40 22.27 -12.93 4.54
N VAL A 41 23.60 -12.80 4.44
CA VAL A 41 24.23 -11.92 3.45
C VAL A 41 23.84 -12.32 2.03
N ARG A 42 23.88 -13.62 1.71
CA ARG A 42 23.48 -14.14 0.40
C ARG A 42 22.00 -13.86 0.13
N ALA A 43 21.11 -14.12 1.10
CA ALA A 43 19.68 -13.83 0.99
C ALA A 43 19.42 -12.36 0.59
N LEU A 44 20.11 -11.45 1.29
CA LEU A 44 19.99 -10.01 1.09
C LEU A 44 20.55 -9.56 -0.27
N LEU A 45 21.65 -10.17 -0.74
CA LEU A 45 22.19 -9.92 -2.07
C LEU A 45 21.27 -10.44 -3.19
N ILE A 46 20.73 -11.63 -3.04
CA ILE A 46 19.80 -12.21 -4.02
C ILE A 46 18.51 -11.38 -4.07
N PHE A 47 18.01 -10.93 -2.91
CA PHE A 47 16.88 -10.01 -2.85
C PHE A 47 17.16 -8.67 -3.54
N LEU A 48 18.37 -8.12 -3.39
CA LEU A 48 18.80 -6.92 -4.12
C LEU A 48 18.78 -7.14 -5.63
N ILE A 49 19.32 -8.26 -6.12
CA ILE A 49 19.32 -8.59 -7.56
C ILE A 49 17.88 -8.75 -8.05
N ALA A 50 17.03 -9.47 -7.32
CA ALA A 50 15.60 -9.60 -7.64
C ALA A 50 14.92 -8.23 -7.74
N SER A 51 15.23 -7.33 -6.80
CA SER A 51 14.67 -5.97 -6.80
C SER A 51 15.13 -5.14 -7.99
N LEU A 52 16.39 -5.26 -8.40
CA LEU A 52 16.90 -4.60 -9.62
C LEU A 52 16.22 -5.16 -10.88
N VAL A 53 15.98 -6.48 -10.94
CA VAL A 53 15.21 -7.11 -12.03
C VAL A 53 13.79 -6.57 -12.07
N MET A 54 13.14 -6.34 -10.92
CA MET A 54 11.83 -5.69 -10.89
C MET A 54 11.86 -4.29 -11.53
N GLY A 55 12.85 -3.46 -11.20
CA GLY A 55 13.00 -2.13 -11.82
C GLY A 55 13.20 -2.18 -13.34
N VAL A 56 13.85 -3.23 -13.88
CA VAL A 56 13.99 -3.46 -15.33
C VAL A 56 12.69 -3.96 -15.94
N LEU A 57 11.96 -4.84 -15.25
CA LEU A 57 10.68 -5.39 -15.69
C LEU A 57 9.62 -4.30 -15.89
N GLU A 58 9.57 -3.31 -15.01
CA GLU A 58 8.71 -2.13 -15.16
C GLU A 58 8.95 -1.47 -16.53
N ILE A 59 10.21 -1.15 -16.86
CA ILE A 59 10.58 -0.53 -18.14
C ILE A 59 10.22 -1.43 -19.33
N GLN A 60 10.35 -2.75 -19.19
CA GLN A 60 9.98 -3.67 -20.26
C GLN A 60 8.47 -3.85 -20.42
N SER A 61 7.68 -3.63 -19.37
CA SER A 61 6.21 -3.75 -19.42
C SER A 61 5.58 -2.79 -20.44
N VAL A 62 6.31 -1.74 -20.81
CA VAL A 62 5.87 -0.71 -21.77
C VAL A 62 6.52 -0.83 -23.16
N ILE A 63 7.48 -1.74 -23.35
CA ILE A 63 8.26 -1.88 -24.62
C ILE A 63 7.88 -3.16 -25.41
N GLU A 64 6.82 -3.89 -25.02
CA GLU A 64 6.36 -5.14 -25.67
C GLU A 64 7.50 -6.05 -26.15
N THR A 65 8.25 -6.61 -25.20
CA THR A 65 9.40 -7.46 -25.51
C THR A 65 9.10 -8.93 -25.29
N PHE A 66 9.56 -9.80 -26.19
CA PHE A 66 9.53 -11.26 -26.00
C PHE A 66 10.33 -11.75 -24.77
N LEU A 67 11.10 -10.84 -24.15
CA LEU A 67 11.94 -11.11 -22.98
C LEU A 67 11.19 -10.97 -21.66
N ALA A 68 10.04 -10.28 -21.61
CA ALA A 68 9.30 -10.04 -20.37
C ALA A 68 9.01 -11.34 -19.57
N PRO A 69 8.60 -12.47 -20.20
CA PRO A 69 8.39 -13.74 -19.48
C PRO A 69 9.68 -14.27 -18.84
N ILE A 70 10.82 -14.13 -19.51
CA ILE A 70 12.12 -14.57 -18.98
C ILE A 70 12.47 -13.76 -17.73
N TRP A 71 12.29 -12.44 -17.79
CA TRP A 71 12.58 -11.58 -16.65
C TRP A 71 11.64 -11.79 -15.48
N ILE A 72 10.35 -12.07 -15.74
CA ILE A 72 9.37 -12.45 -14.71
C ILE A 72 9.80 -13.76 -14.04
N ALA A 73 10.22 -14.77 -14.81
CA ALA A 73 10.74 -16.02 -14.27
C ALA A 73 12.00 -15.81 -13.40
N VAL A 74 12.91 -14.96 -13.86
CA VAL A 74 14.12 -14.61 -13.12
C VAL A 74 13.78 -13.91 -11.81
N LEU A 75 12.88 -12.92 -11.81
CA LEU A 75 12.42 -12.22 -10.61
C LEU A 75 11.89 -13.21 -9.56
N PHE A 76 10.94 -14.04 -9.96
CA PHE A 76 10.27 -15.00 -9.09
C PHE A 76 11.22 -16.09 -8.59
N GLY A 77 12.08 -16.63 -9.47
CA GLY A 77 13.12 -17.57 -9.10
C GLY A 77 14.07 -16.98 -8.05
N LEU A 78 14.54 -15.75 -8.24
CA LEU A 78 15.43 -15.07 -7.29
C LEU A 78 14.75 -14.82 -5.94
N LEU A 79 13.48 -14.38 -5.91
CA LEU A 79 12.75 -14.18 -4.66
C LEU A 79 12.58 -15.49 -3.86
N LEU A 80 12.27 -16.60 -4.53
CA LEU A 80 12.21 -17.91 -3.89
C LEU A 80 13.58 -18.35 -3.38
N ILE A 81 14.63 -18.21 -4.17
CA ILE A 81 16.00 -18.55 -3.77
C ILE A 81 16.41 -17.71 -2.54
N ALA A 82 16.03 -16.43 -2.49
CA ALA A 82 16.26 -15.57 -1.34
C ALA A 82 15.56 -16.09 -0.07
N GLN A 83 14.31 -16.53 -0.17
CA GLN A 83 13.59 -17.12 0.97
C GLN A 83 14.22 -18.46 1.41
N MET A 84 14.50 -19.35 0.46
CA MET A 84 15.10 -20.66 0.74
C MET A 84 16.48 -20.52 1.39
N SER A 85 17.18 -19.40 1.15
CA SER A 85 18.50 -19.10 1.75
C SER A 85 18.48 -18.84 3.23
N LEU A 86 17.29 -18.61 3.76
CA LEU A 86 17.04 -18.50 5.19
C LEU A 86 16.54 -19.82 5.80
N ILE A 87 16.09 -20.78 5.00
CA ILE A 87 15.49 -22.05 5.46
C ILE A 87 16.50 -23.20 5.44
N VAL A 88 17.31 -23.28 4.39
CA VAL A 88 18.11 -24.47 4.08
C VAL A 88 19.55 -24.35 4.56
N SER A 89 20.07 -25.43 5.16
CA SER A 89 21.44 -25.54 5.67
C SER A 89 22.52 -25.39 4.57
N SER A 90 23.75 -25.13 4.99
CA SER A 90 24.87 -24.61 4.18
C SER A 90 25.45 -25.55 3.11
N ASP A 91 24.80 -26.66 2.76
CA ASP A 91 25.31 -27.59 1.75
C ASP A 91 25.20 -26.99 0.33
N ARG A 92 26.36 -26.71 -0.27
CA ARG A 92 26.50 -26.11 -1.60
C ARG A 92 25.80 -26.93 -2.70
N ARG A 93 25.74 -28.26 -2.58
CA ARG A 93 25.10 -29.12 -3.58
C ARG A 93 23.58 -29.00 -3.54
N PHE A 94 23.00 -29.06 -2.34
CA PHE A 94 21.57 -28.87 -2.15
C PHE A 94 21.14 -27.45 -2.55
N TRP A 95 21.99 -26.47 -2.31
CA TRP A 95 21.82 -25.08 -2.75
C TRP A 95 21.74 -24.92 -4.26
N THR A 96 22.71 -25.48 -4.97
CA THR A 96 22.77 -25.41 -6.44
C THR A 96 21.60 -26.16 -7.06
N LEU A 97 21.25 -27.33 -6.51
CA LEU A 97 20.10 -28.11 -6.94
C LEU A 97 18.79 -27.35 -6.71
N SER A 98 18.61 -26.75 -5.53
CA SER A 98 17.43 -25.96 -5.19
C SER A 98 17.30 -24.73 -6.09
N ALA A 99 18.39 -23.98 -6.31
CA ALA A 99 18.38 -22.83 -7.20
C ALA A 99 18.03 -23.21 -8.65
N VAL A 100 18.59 -24.30 -9.17
CA VAL A 100 18.28 -24.82 -10.51
C VAL A 100 16.83 -25.30 -10.60
N ILE A 101 16.34 -26.05 -9.61
CA ILE A 101 14.96 -26.54 -9.59
C ILE A 101 13.96 -25.39 -9.48
N PHE A 102 14.16 -24.43 -8.57
CA PHE A 102 13.21 -23.33 -8.40
C PHE A 102 13.24 -22.35 -9.57
N LEU A 103 14.42 -22.04 -10.12
CA LEU A 103 14.52 -21.24 -11.33
C LEU A 103 13.92 -21.98 -12.53
N GLY A 104 14.17 -23.28 -12.65
CA GLY A 104 13.57 -24.14 -13.68
C GLY A 104 12.05 -24.18 -13.58
N ILE A 105 11.49 -24.36 -12.38
CA ILE A 105 10.04 -24.31 -12.14
C ILE A 105 9.49 -22.92 -12.46
N ALA A 106 10.17 -21.84 -12.07
CA ALA A 106 9.74 -20.48 -12.39
C ALA A 106 9.74 -20.21 -13.91
N VAL A 107 10.77 -20.65 -14.63
CA VAL A 107 10.86 -20.52 -16.10
C VAL A 107 9.77 -21.33 -16.78
N VAL A 108 9.53 -22.57 -16.36
CA VAL A 108 8.42 -23.39 -16.88
C VAL A 108 7.10 -22.70 -16.56
N ALA A 109 6.84 -22.33 -15.30
CA ALA A 109 5.61 -21.66 -14.87
C ALA A 109 5.28 -20.44 -15.74
N VAL A 110 6.25 -19.55 -15.90
CA VAL A 110 6.04 -18.26 -16.58
C VAL A 110 5.94 -18.44 -18.09
N ASN A 111 6.76 -19.29 -18.72
CA ASN A 111 6.62 -19.58 -20.14
C ASN A 111 5.30 -20.27 -20.45
N THR A 112 4.86 -21.17 -19.58
CA THR A 112 3.58 -21.85 -19.79
C THR A 112 2.41 -20.88 -19.60
N VAL A 113 2.44 -19.98 -18.61
CA VAL A 113 1.42 -18.93 -18.41
C VAL A 113 1.38 -17.96 -19.58
N TYR A 114 2.55 -17.50 -20.04
CA TYR A 114 2.65 -16.66 -21.22
C TYR A 114 2.02 -17.35 -22.44
N THR A 115 2.43 -18.60 -22.71
CA THR A 115 1.90 -19.38 -23.84
C THR A 115 0.39 -19.58 -23.73
N PHE A 116 -0.13 -19.90 -22.54
CA PHE A 116 -1.57 -20.08 -22.27
C PHE A 116 -2.38 -18.81 -22.54
N LEU A 117 -1.89 -17.65 -22.07
CA LEU A 117 -2.59 -16.38 -22.23
C LEU A 117 -2.50 -15.85 -23.67
N THR A 118 -1.38 -16.04 -24.37
CA THR A 118 -1.23 -15.57 -25.76
C THR A 118 -1.86 -16.48 -26.81
N SER A 119 -2.03 -17.77 -26.54
CA SER A 119 -2.60 -18.73 -27.51
C SER A 119 -4.12 -18.87 -27.44
N GLY A 120 -4.78 -18.29 -26.43
CA GLY A 120 -6.24 -18.41 -26.24
C GLY A 120 -6.73 -19.84 -25.98
N VAL A 121 -5.82 -20.80 -25.74
CA VAL A 121 -6.16 -22.21 -25.54
C VAL A 121 -6.45 -22.45 -24.06
N ILE A 122 -7.73 -22.69 -23.73
CA ILE A 122 -8.25 -22.88 -22.37
C ILE A 122 -7.83 -24.22 -21.73
N GLU A 123 -7.14 -25.12 -22.44
CA GLU A 123 -7.05 -26.55 -22.06
C GLU A 123 -5.68 -27.08 -21.59
N GLN A 124 -4.83 -26.29 -20.95
CA GLN A 124 -3.61 -26.86 -20.34
C GLN A 124 -3.69 -26.90 -18.81
N PRO A 125 -4.24 -27.98 -18.21
CA PRO A 125 -4.26 -28.18 -16.75
C PRO A 125 -2.85 -28.17 -16.13
N LEU A 126 -1.82 -28.48 -16.91
CA LEU A 126 -0.42 -28.41 -16.49
C LEU A 126 0.02 -26.97 -16.18
N THR A 127 -0.43 -25.98 -16.95
CA THR A 127 -0.06 -24.57 -16.78
C THR A 127 -0.60 -23.98 -15.49
N VAL A 128 -1.90 -24.15 -15.27
CA VAL A 128 -2.59 -23.71 -14.07
C VAL A 128 -2.01 -24.43 -12.86
N ALA A 129 -1.73 -25.74 -12.98
CA ALA A 129 -1.08 -26.51 -11.94
C ALA A 129 0.32 -25.99 -11.61
N VAL A 130 1.13 -25.58 -12.59
CA VAL A 130 2.49 -25.08 -12.34
C VAL A 130 2.48 -23.67 -11.73
N LEU A 131 1.64 -22.75 -12.20
CA LEU A 131 1.49 -21.41 -11.58
C LEU A 131 0.94 -21.53 -10.15
N ALA A 132 -0.09 -22.36 -9.96
CA ALA A 132 -0.64 -22.65 -8.64
C ALA A 132 0.41 -23.31 -7.74
N SER A 133 1.22 -24.24 -8.26
CA SER A 133 2.32 -24.87 -7.50
C SER A 133 3.38 -23.85 -7.10
N PHE A 134 3.77 -22.95 -8.00
CA PHE A 134 4.72 -21.88 -7.70
C PHE A 134 4.18 -20.93 -6.62
N LEU A 135 2.93 -20.48 -6.77
CA LEU A 135 2.24 -19.64 -5.78
C LEU A 135 2.16 -20.36 -4.43
N VAL A 136 1.70 -21.61 -4.41
CA VAL A 136 1.59 -22.42 -3.20
C VAL A 136 2.96 -22.59 -2.56
N CYS A 137 4.02 -22.86 -3.32
CA CYS A 137 5.38 -22.95 -2.79
C CYS A 137 5.84 -21.62 -2.19
N ALA A 138 5.65 -20.49 -2.86
CA ALA A 138 6.08 -19.18 -2.40
C ALA A 138 5.31 -18.72 -1.15
N VAL A 139 4.00 -18.92 -1.14
CA VAL A 139 3.13 -18.62 0.01
C VAL A 139 3.44 -19.56 1.17
N THR A 140 3.59 -20.86 0.92
CA THR A 140 3.93 -21.83 1.99
C THR A 140 5.32 -21.55 2.57
N ALA A 141 6.32 -21.23 1.75
CA ALA A 141 7.65 -20.85 2.20
C ALA A 141 7.61 -19.55 3.01
N GLY A 142 6.85 -18.54 2.56
CA GLY A 142 6.61 -17.30 3.28
C GLY A 142 5.93 -17.52 4.63
N LEU A 143 4.85 -18.30 4.67
CA LEU A 143 4.12 -18.67 5.89
C LEU A 143 4.97 -19.49 6.86
N TYR A 144 5.76 -20.43 6.34
CA TYR A 144 6.72 -21.21 7.13
C TYR A 144 7.77 -20.30 7.75
N LEU A 145 8.35 -19.38 6.97
CA LEU A 145 9.30 -18.40 7.47
C LEU A 145 8.69 -17.45 8.50
N MET A 146 7.44 -17.02 8.30
CA MET A 146 6.72 -16.23 9.31
C MET A 146 6.50 -16.99 10.61
N LYS A 147 6.29 -18.32 10.54
CA LYS A 147 6.14 -19.17 11.73
C LYS A 147 7.48 -19.40 12.45
N VAL A 148 8.54 -19.67 11.71
CA VAL A 148 9.85 -20.06 12.28
C VAL A 148 10.70 -18.84 12.68
N SER A 149 10.66 -17.77 11.88
CA SER A 149 11.42 -16.54 12.10
C SER A 149 10.62 -15.33 11.61
N PRO A 150 9.58 -14.92 12.38
CA PRO A 150 8.78 -13.76 12.04
C PRO A 150 9.66 -12.51 12.01
N SER A 151 9.83 -11.94 10.83
CA SER A 151 10.55 -10.70 10.63
C SER A 151 9.78 -9.82 9.65
N ALA A 152 9.98 -8.52 9.77
CA ALA A 152 9.40 -7.58 8.81
C ALA A 152 9.82 -7.88 7.36
N PHE A 153 11.03 -8.40 7.19
CA PHE A 153 11.55 -8.81 5.89
C PHE A 153 10.75 -9.98 5.31
N THR A 154 10.45 -11.01 6.09
CA THR A 154 9.70 -12.19 5.62
C THR A 154 8.25 -11.85 5.27
N VAL A 155 7.57 -11.01 6.06
CA VAL A 155 6.22 -10.52 5.74
C VAL A 155 6.23 -9.66 4.48
N SER A 156 7.22 -8.76 4.34
CA SER A 156 7.29 -7.84 3.21
C SER A 156 7.62 -8.54 1.90
N ILE A 157 8.47 -9.57 1.92
CA ILE A 157 8.72 -10.40 0.73
C ILE A 157 7.45 -11.15 0.32
N MET A 158 6.68 -11.69 1.27
CA MET A 158 5.42 -12.35 0.93
C MET A 158 4.43 -11.39 0.26
N ALA A 159 4.26 -10.19 0.82
CA ALA A 159 3.44 -9.14 0.22
C ALA A 159 3.94 -8.75 -1.19
N LEU A 160 5.26 -8.63 -1.36
CA LEU A 160 5.88 -8.35 -2.65
C LEU A 160 5.62 -9.45 -3.68
N ILE A 161 5.77 -10.72 -3.30
CA ILE A 161 5.51 -11.86 -4.21
C ILE A 161 4.05 -11.84 -4.68
N LEU A 162 3.10 -11.60 -3.77
CA LEU A 162 1.67 -11.54 -4.11
C LEU A 162 1.38 -10.39 -5.07
N LEU A 163 1.87 -9.17 -4.80
CA LEU A 163 1.67 -8.02 -5.68
C LEU A 163 2.36 -8.20 -7.03
N ALA A 164 3.62 -8.66 -7.03
CA ALA A 164 4.37 -8.93 -8.26
C ALA A 164 3.67 -9.98 -9.13
N LEU A 165 2.97 -10.94 -8.53
CA LEU A 165 2.21 -11.93 -9.29
C LEU A 165 1.00 -11.31 -9.97
N ILE A 166 0.24 -10.49 -9.25
CA ILE A 166 -0.91 -9.77 -9.82
C ILE A 166 -0.44 -8.90 -11.00
N ALA A 167 0.68 -8.18 -10.84
CA ALA A 167 1.26 -7.39 -11.91
C ALA A 167 1.75 -8.25 -13.08
N ALA A 168 2.45 -9.35 -12.82
CA ALA A 168 2.94 -10.26 -13.85
C ALA A 168 1.80 -10.89 -14.66
N VAL A 169 0.73 -11.32 -13.99
CA VAL A 169 -0.48 -11.82 -14.68
C VAL A 169 -1.08 -10.72 -15.53
N SER A 170 -1.24 -9.50 -14.98
CA SER A 170 -1.79 -8.34 -15.70
C SER A 170 -0.99 -8.00 -16.96
N VAL A 171 0.35 -8.01 -16.86
CA VAL A 171 1.25 -7.80 -18.01
C VAL A 171 1.11 -8.94 -19.03
N ALA A 172 1.00 -10.18 -18.57
CA ALA A 172 0.88 -11.34 -19.46
C ALA A 172 -0.44 -11.35 -20.25
N ILE A 173 -1.54 -10.83 -19.68
CA ILE A 173 -2.80 -10.58 -20.40
C ILE A 173 -2.86 -9.21 -21.09
N GLN A 174 -1.73 -8.51 -21.18
CA GLN A 174 -1.59 -7.21 -21.85
C GLN A 174 -2.49 -6.09 -21.30
N VAL A 175 -2.93 -6.18 -20.04
CA VAL A 175 -3.76 -5.13 -19.41
C VAL A 175 -3.11 -3.74 -19.48
N PRO A 176 -1.80 -3.56 -19.17
CA PRO A 176 -1.19 -2.23 -19.23
C PRO A 176 -1.15 -1.64 -20.65
N THR A 177 -0.99 -2.47 -21.68
CA THR A 177 -1.00 -1.99 -23.07
C THR A 177 -2.43 -1.65 -23.54
N LEU A 178 -3.38 -2.54 -23.26
CA LEU A 178 -4.75 -2.42 -23.75
C LEU A 178 -5.59 -1.44 -22.92
N LEU A 179 -5.29 -1.33 -21.63
CA LEU A 179 -6.02 -0.56 -20.63
C LEU A 179 -5.02 0.21 -19.74
N PRO A 180 -4.30 1.19 -20.31
CA PRO A 180 -3.20 1.90 -19.64
C PRO A 180 -3.64 2.68 -18.40
N GLN A 181 -4.93 2.93 -18.23
CA GLN A 181 -5.50 3.53 -17.01
C GLN A 181 -5.31 2.69 -15.74
N TYR A 182 -4.96 1.40 -15.87
CA TYR A 182 -4.60 0.55 -14.73
C TYR A 182 -3.09 0.50 -14.44
N PHE A 183 -2.32 1.52 -14.86
CA PHE A 183 -0.87 1.60 -14.66
C PHE A 183 -0.42 1.40 -13.19
N VAL A 184 -1.29 1.72 -12.21
CA VAL A 184 -1.02 1.53 -10.77
C VAL A 184 -0.76 0.06 -10.43
N LEU A 185 -1.39 -0.89 -11.15
CA LEU A 185 -1.16 -2.33 -10.95
C LEU A 185 0.28 -2.74 -11.28
N VAL A 186 0.90 -2.07 -12.26
CA VAL A 186 2.29 -2.29 -12.64
C VAL A 186 3.21 -1.62 -11.63
N ALA A 187 2.96 -0.34 -11.33
CA ALA A 187 3.85 0.44 -10.47
C ALA A 187 3.88 -0.01 -8.99
N ALA A 188 2.77 -0.53 -8.43
CA ALA A 188 2.66 -0.83 -7.01
C ALA A 188 3.70 -1.85 -6.46
N PRO A 189 3.97 -3.00 -7.13
CA PRO A 189 5.07 -3.89 -6.74
C PRO A 189 6.45 -3.21 -6.67
N ALA A 190 6.77 -2.36 -7.66
CA ALA A 190 8.04 -1.63 -7.69
C ALA A 190 8.13 -0.61 -6.56
N VAL A 191 7.05 0.13 -6.30
CA VAL A 191 6.93 1.06 -5.16
C VAL A 191 7.14 0.33 -3.83
N LEU A 192 6.51 -0.84 -3.63
CA LEU A 192 6.72 -1.65 -2.42
C LEU A 192 8.17 -2.13 -2.31
N THR A 193 8.77 -2.57 -3.42
CA THR A 193 10.18 -2.97 -3.46
C THR A 193 11.11 -1.83 -3.06
N ALA A 194 10.90 -0.64 -3.62
CA ALA A 194 11.64 0.56 -3.26
C ALA A 194 11.49 0.89 -1.76
N ALA A 195 10.28 0.77 -1.21
CA ALA A 195 10.03 0.99 0.21
C ALA A 195 10.72 -0.03 1.12
N ILE A 196 10.75 -1.31 0.73
CA ILE A 196 11.48 -2.37 1.46
C ILE A 196 12.98 -2.09 1.45
N LEU A 197 13.55 -1.80 0.28
CA LEU A 197 14.97 -1.49 0.11
C LEU A 197 15.37 -0.23 0.90
N GLY A 198 14.61 0.86 0.75
CA GLY A 198 14.85 2.14 1.42
C GLY A 198 14.73 2.06 2.95
N SER A 199 13.95 1.09 3.45
CA SER A 199 13.74 0.82 4.88
C SER A 199 14.74 -0.16 5.48
N PHE A 200 15.71 -0.67 4.72
CA PHE A 200 16.67 -1.63 5.27
C PHE A 200 17.43 -1.06 6.49
N LEU A 201 17.51 -1.88 7.55
CA LEU A 201 18.01 -1.55 8.90
C LEU A 201 17.20 -0.46 9.64
N ARG A 202 16.01 -0.11 9.15
CA ARG A 202 15.09 0.79 9.85
C ARG A 202 13.91 -0.01 10.43
N PRO A 203 13.16 0.59 11.36
CA PRO A 203 11.94 -0.04 11.88
C PRO A 203 10.95 -0.34 10.74
N TRP A 204 10.29 -1.49 10.81
CA TRP A 204 9.39 -2.00 9.77
C TRP A 204 8.28 -1.03 9.35
N ARG A 205 7.83 -0.18 10.27
CA ARG A 205 6.85 0.88 10.00
C ARG A 205 7.29 1.81 8.86
N ARG A 206 8.61 1.99 8.66
CA ARG A 206 9.16 2.79 7.56
C ARG A 206 8.82 2.21 6.19
N ILE A 207 8.59 0.90 6.09
CA ILE A 207 8.14 0.25 4.85
C ILE A 207 6.76 0.80 4.49
N ILE A 208 5.80 0.76 5.43
CA ILE A 208 4.45 1.29 5.21
C ILE A 208 4.49 2.79 4.89
N THR A 209 5.21 3.57 5.68
CA THR A 209 5.40 5.01 5.44
C THR A 209 5.94 5.29 4.03
N LEU A 210 7.05 4.67 3.64
CA LEU A 210 7.65 4.91 2.35
C LEU A 210 6.77 4.41 1.21
N SER A 211 6.08 3.27 1.37
CA SER A 211 5.13 2.78 0.36
C SER A 211 4.03 3.81 0.08
N ILE A 212 3.44 4.44 1.11
CA ILE A 212 2.40 5.46 0.91
C ILE A 212 2.98 6.70 0.21
N VAL A 213 4.14 7.19 0.65
CA VAL A 213 4.75 8.41 0.07
C VAL A 213 5.15 8.18 -1.39
N LEU A 214 5.81 7.07 -1.67
CA LEU A 214 6.28 6.72 -3.02
C LEU A 214 5.09 6.41 -3.94
N LEU A 215 4.04 5.73 -3.43
CA LEU A 215 2.82 5.50 -4.21
C LEU A 215 2.10 6.81 -4.52
N ALA A 216 1.97 7.71 -3.55
CA ALA A 216 1.38 9.03 -3.75
C ALA A 216 2.17 9.84 -4.78
N LEU A 217 3.50 9.80 -4.71
CA LEU A 217 4.38 10.49 -5.66
C LEU A 217 4.24 9.89 -7.07
N THR A 218 4.29 8.57 -7.19
CA THR A 218 4.16 7.86 -8.46
C THR A 218 2.81 8.13 -9.09
N VAL A 219 1.69 7.89 -8.40
CA VAL A 219 0.34 8.11 -8.95
C VAL A 219 0.08 9.59 -9.21
N GLY A 220 0.44 10.46 -8.27
CA GLY A 220 0.25 11.90 -8.40
C GLY A 220 0.96 12.48 -9.62
N ILE A 221 2.26 12.21 -9.80
CA ILE A 221 3.00 12.74 -10.96
C ILE A 221 2.54 12.09 -12.26
N SER A 222 2.27 10.78 -12.25
CA SER A 222 1.85 10.04 -13.44
C SER A 222 0.49 10.47 -13.97
N LEU A 223 -0.40 10.97 -13.12
CA LEU A 223 -1.66 11.58 -13.56
C LEU A 223 -1.54 13.08 -13.81
N ALA A 224 -0.81 13.81 -12.97
CA ALA A 224 -0.73 15.26 -13.08
C ALA A 224 0.05 15.71 -14.32
N LEU A 225 1.17 15.08 -14.65
CA LEU A 225 2.02 15.51 -15.77
C LEU A 225 1.29 15.36 -17.13
N PRO A 226 0.68 14.21 -17.47
CA PRO A 226 -0.06 14.08 -18.72
C PRO A 226 -1.31 14.95 -18.76
N ALA A 227 -2.01 15.11 -17.63
CA ALA A 227 -3.18 16.00 -17.54
C ALA A 227 -2.79 17.46 -17.82
N TYR A 228 -1.67 17.91 -17.27
CA TYR A 228 -1.14 19.25 -17.54
C TYR A 228 -0.80 19.46 -19.01
N ILE A 229 -0.12 18.49 -19.63
CA ILE A 229 0.24 18.55 -21.07
C ILE A 229 -1.03 18.53 -21.95
N GLY A 230 -2.03 17.74 -21.56
CA GLY A 230 -3.31 17.62 -22.27
C GLY A 230 -4.29 18.77 -22.03
N GLY A 231 -4.01 19.68 -21.09
CA GLY A 231 -4.92 20.76 -20.72
C GLY A 231 -6.10 20.35 -19.81
N ASP A 232 -6.08 19.14 -19.23
CA ASP A 232 -7.12 18.61 -18.36
C ASP A 232 -6.93 19.13 -16.91
N VAL A 233 -7.29 20.40 -16.68
CA VAL A 233 -7.05 21.11 -15.41
C VAL A 233 -7.68 20.42 -14.20
N ASP A 234 -8.88 19.84 -14.37
CA ASP A 234 -9.60 19.18 -13.29
C ASP A 234 -8.87 17.93 -12.78
N ILE A 235 -8.39 17.10 -13.71
CA ILE A 235 -7.62 15.90 -13.40
C ILE A 235 -6.28 16.27 -12.79
N TRP A 236 -5.58 17.26 -13.38
CA TRP A 236 -4.30 17.76 -12.86
C TRP A 236 -4.42 18.23 -11.40
N ALA A 237 -5.41 19.09 -11.13
CA ALA A 237 -5.63 19.65 -9.81
C ALA A 237 -6.00 18.55 -8.80
N PHE A 238 -6.98 17.71 -9.13
CA PHE A 238 -7.46 16.64 -8.24
C PHE A 238 -6.34 15.63 -7.92
N ALA A 239 -5.64 15.13 -8.92
CA ALA A 239 -4.58 14.14 -8.72
C ALA A 239 -3.46 14.68 -7.83
N THR A 240 -3.07 15.94 -8.03
CA THR A 240 -2.03 16.59 -7.22
C THR A 240 -2.45 16.73 -5.75
N VAL A 241 -3.66 17.24 -5.49
CA VAL A 241 -4.12 17.46 -4.11
C VAL A 241 -4.48 16.17 -3.39
N ALA A 242 -4.99 15.16 -4.11
CA ALA A 242 -5.30 13.85 -3.54
C ALA A 242 -4.02 13.10 -3.16
N ALA A 243 -2.99 13.11 -4.02
CA ALA A 243 -1.67 12.56 -3.71
C ALA A 243 -1.02 13.28 -2.50
N PHE A 244 -1.10 14.62 -2.46
CA PHE A 244 -0.63 15.40 -1.32
C PHE A 244 -1.35 15.01 -0.03
N ALA A 245 -2.69 14.98 -0.03
CA ALA A 245 -3.50 14.64 1.13
C ALA A 245 -3.21 13.21 1.62
N GLY A 246 -3.11 12.24 0.70
CA GLY A 246 -2.70 10.87 0.99
C GLY A 246 -1.31 10.80 1.63
N GLY A 247 -0.33 11.53 1.09
CA GLY A 247 1.02 11.63 1.66
C GLY A 247 1.06 12.29 3.05
N CYS A 248 0.18 13.25 3.33
CA CYS A 248 0.12 13.94 4.62
C CYS A 248 -0.29 13.02 5.79
N THR A 249 -1.00 11.92 5.52
CA THR A 249 -1.39 10.91 6.53
C THR A 249 -0.20 10.27 7.23
N VAL A 250 0.97 10.27 6.58
CA VAL A 250 2.17 9.58 7.04
C VAL A 250 2.69 10.13 8.37
N LEU A 251 2.64 11.45 8.58
CA LEU A 251 3.15 12.07 9.79
C LEU A 251 2.39 11.62 11.05
N PRO A 252 1.05 11.76 11.13
CA PRO A 252 0.30 11.22 12.25
C PRO A 252 0.38 9.69 12.31
N MET A 253 0.45 8.99 11.18
CA MET A 253 0.57 7.53 11.15
C MET A 253 1.83 7.05 11.87
N GLU A 254 3.00 7.63 11.57
CA GLU A 254 4.24 7.26 12.25
C GLU A 254 4.18 7.52 13.76
N PHE A 255 3.52 8.60 14.18
CA PHE A 255 3.31 8.89 15.59
C PHE A 255 2.46 7.79 16.26
N PHE A 256 1.32 7.43 15.67
CA PHE A 256 0.43 6.43 16.27
C PHE A 256 1.01 5.01 16.24
N ILE A 257 1.78 4.64 15.21
CA ILE A 257 2.50 3.36 15.18
C ILE A 257 3.53 3.32 16.31
N ASP A 258 4.24 4.42 16.56
CA ASP A 258 5.22 4.48 17.65
C ASP A 258 4.54 4.39 19.02
N GLN A 259 3.40 5.07 19.20
CA GLN A 259 2.60 4.93 20.42
C GLN A 259 2.09 3.51 20.62
N ALA A 260 1.62 2.84 19.55
CA ALA A 260 1.19 1.45 19.60
C ALA A 260 2.33 0.53 20.05
N GLN A 261 3.55 0.74 19.54
CA GLN A 261 4.71 -0.07 19.88
C GLN A 261 5.19 0.17 21.31
N SER A 262 5.22 1.42 21.78
CA SER A 262 5.71 1.76 23.12
C SER A 262 4.73 1.39 24.23
N THR A 263 3.43 1.60 23.99
CA THR A 263 2.39 1.40 25.01
C THR A 263 1.68 0.06 24.91
N ARG A 264 1.80 -0.64 23.77
CA ARG A 264 0.99 -1.82 23.40
C ARG A 264 -0.52 -1.56 23.43
N ALA A 265 -0.94 -0.28 23.42
CA ALA A 265 -2.33 0.09 23.37
C ALA A 265 -2.91 -0.23 21.99
N LYS A 266 -4.15 -0.75 21.95
CA LYS A 266 -4.83 -1.13 20.70
C LYS A 266 -5.38 0.08 19.93
N THR A 267 -5.78 1.16 20.61
CA THR A 267 -6.35 2.35 19.97
C THR A 267 -5.39 3.01 18.96
N PRO A 268 -4.11 3.29 19.28
CA PRO A 268 -3.17 3.83 18.31
C PRO A 268 -2.93 2.90 17.11
N THR A 269 -2.99 1.58 17.31
CA THR A 269 -2.89 0.60 16.22
C THR A 269 -4.03 0.77 15.22
N TYR A 270 -5.28 0.83 15.70
CA TYR A 270 -6.46 1.01 14.85
C TYR A 270 -6.51 2.37 14.17
N ILE A 271 -6.04 3.43 14.85
CA ILE A 271 -5.86 4.75 14.24
C ILE A 271 -4.84 4.69 13.10
N SER A 272 -3.73 3.98 13.29
CA SER A 272 -2.71 3.80 12.25
C SER A 272 -3.28 3.08 11.02
N TYR A 273 -4.10 2.04 11.22
CA TYR A 273 -4.79 1.37 10.12
C TYR A 273 -5.78 2.28 9.39
N THR A 274 -6.53 3.10 10.13
CA THR A 274 -7.42 4.11 9.53
C THR A 274 -6.65 5.02 8.59
N LEU A 275 -5.49 5.53 9.02
CA LEU A 275 -4.65 6.41 8.22
C LEU A 275 -4.08 5.73 6.98
N VAL A 276 -3.64 4.47 7.08
CA VAL A 276 -3.20 3.68 5.92
C VAL A 276 -4.31 3.58 4.89
N PHE A 277 -5.51 3.20 5.31
CA PHE A 277 -6.63 3.00 4.38
C PHE A 277 -7.15 4.32 3.79
N VAL A 278 -7.20 5.40 4.57
CA VAL A 278 -7.56 6.73 4.05
C VAL A 278 -6.52 7.23 3.04
N ALA A 279 -5.23 6.97 3.28
CA ALA A 279 -4.17 7.32 2.34
C ALA A 279 -4.32 6.56 1.02
N LEU A 280 -4.49 5.24 1.11
CA LEU A 280 -4.68 4.39 -0.07
C LEU A 280 -5.94 4.79 -0.84
N LEU A 281 -7.06 5.04 -0.14
CA LEU A 281 -8.30 5.54 -0.74
C LEU A 281 -8.07 6.85 -1.50
N ALA A 282 -7.43 7.85 -0.90
CA ALA A 282 -7.19 9.12 -1.57
C ALA A 282 -6.34 8.95 -2.84
N ILE A 283 -5.33 8.08 -2.79
CA ILE A 283 -4.43 7.82 -3.92
C ILE A 283 -5.15 7.02 -5.02
N THR A 284 -5.85 5.93 -4.70
CA THR A 284 -6.55 5.13 -5.72
C THR A 284 -7.74 5.87 -6.31
N HIS A 285 -8.45 6.65 -5.51
CA HIS A 285 -9.56 7.47 -5.99
C HIS A 285 -9.09 8.57 -6.95
N SER A 286 -7.85 9.05 -6.82
CA SER A 286 -7.24 9.96 -7.82
C SER A 286 -7.16 9.35 -9.21
N ASN A 287 -6.86 8.05 -9.30
CA ASN A 287 -6.85 7.33 -10.57
C ASN A 287 -8.26 7.14 -11.12
N ASN A 288 -9.21 6.77 -10.25
CA ASN A 288 -10.59 6.56 -10.64
C ASN A 288 -11.26 7.86 -11.14
N PHE A 289 -11.00 8.98 -10.45
CA PHE A 289 -11.44 10.30 -10.88
C PHE A 289 -10.86 10.67 -12.24
N ALA A 290 -9.56 10.42 -12.46
CA ALA A 290 -8.94 10.67 -13.76
C ALA A 290 -9.62 9.88 -14.89
N ILE A 291 -9.99 8.62 -14.63
CA ILE A 291 -10.70 7.78 -15.60
C ILE A 291 -12.09 8.37 -15.90
N ALA A 292 -12.87 8.67 -14.86
CA ALA A 292 -14.22 9.19 -15.02
C ALA A 292 -14.27 10.54 -15.77
N TYR A 293 -13.32 11.43 -15.48
CA TYR A 293 -13.28 12.78 -16.07
C TYR A 293 -12.49 12.86 -17.38
N SER A 294 -11.74 11.82 -17.75
CA SER A 294 -11.10 11.72 -19.06
C SER A 294 -12.07 11.39 -20.20
N GLY A 295 -13.25 10.84 -19.86
CA GLY A 295 -14.23 10.34 -20.84
C GLY A 295 -13.86 9.02 -21.52
N ILE A 296 -12.78 8.34 -21.11
CA ILE A 296 -12.30 7.10 -21.78
C ILE A 296 -13.31 5.94 -21.74
N ILE A 297 -14.16 5.90 -20.71
CA ILE A 297 -15.27 4.93 -20.55
C ILE A 297 -16.65 5.61 -20.60
N GLY A 298 -16.70 6.87 -21.05
CA GLY A 298 -17.85 7.78 -20.92
C GLY A 298 -17.60 8.85 -19.86
N TYR A 299 -18.04 10.08 -20.11
CA TYR A 299 -17.86 11.19 -19.18
C TYR A 299 -18.70 10.99 -17.91
N ASP A 300 -18.09 11.17 -16.74
CA ASP A 300 -18.69 10.90 -15.41
C ASP A 300 -19.09 9.42 -15.20
N VAL A 301 -18.51 8.51 -15.97
CA VAL A 301 -18.64 7.06 -15.77
C VAL A 301 -17.45 6.58 -14.95
N TRP A 302 -17.73 6.03 -13.77
CA TRP A 302 -16.72 5.52 -12.84
C TRP A 302 -16.33 4.09 -13.18
N ASP A 303 -15.04 3.76 -13.07
CA ASP A 303 -14.55 2.40 -13.29
C ASP A 303 -14.98 1.49 -12.12
N PRO A 304 -15.81 0.45 -12.35
CA PRO A 304 -16.33 -0.36 -11.25
C PRO A 304 -15.24 -1.15 -10.52
N SER A 305 -14.16 -1.53 -11.20
CA SER A 305 -13.10 -2.33 -10.60
C SER A 305 -12.25 -1.49 -9.64
N ILE A 306 -11.86 -0.28 -10.05
CA ILE A 306 -11.15 0.65 -9.17
C ILE A 306 -12.08 1.16 -8.07
N LEU A 307 -13.35 1.40 -8.39
CA LEU A 307 -14.33 1.79 -7.38
C LEU A 307 -14.50 0.72 -6.29
N TYR A 308 -14.42 -0.56 -6.63
CA TYR A 308 -14.49 -1.61 -5.64
C TYR A 308 -13.24 -1.65 -4.74
N ILE A 309 -12.06 -1.32 -5.30
CA ILE A 309 -10.84 -1.13 -4.51
C ILE A 309 -10.98 0.06 -3.54
N ASP A 310 -11.51 1.18 -4.02
CA ASP A 310 -11.82 2.35 -3.19
C ASP A 310 -12.80 1.97 -2.07
N TRP A 311 -13.84 1.18 -2.37
CA TRP A 311 -14.79 0.67 -1.39
C TRP A 311 -14.10 -0.20 -0.33
N ILE A 312 -13.20 -1.10 -0.73
CA ILE A 312 -12.43 -1.94 0.20
C ILE A 312 -11.63 -1.06 1.17
N PHE A 313 -10.92 -0.07 0.66
CA PHE A 313 -10.15 0.85 1.51
C PHE A 313 -11.04 1.71 2.39
N GLY A 314 -12.12 2.27 1.85
CA GLY A 314 -13.09 3.07 2.60
C GLY A 314 -13.71 2.30 3.77
N VAL A 315 -14.30 1.13 3.51
CA VAL A 315 -14.92 0.29 4.55
C VAL A 315 -13.88 -0.16 5.57
N SER A 316 -12.70 -0.62 5.13
CA SER A 316 -11.63 -1.03 6.05
C SER A 316 -11.15 0.10 6.94
N GLY A 317 -11.05 1.32 6.40
CA GLY A 317 -10.73 2.54 7.14
C GLY A 317 -11.78 2.89 8.19
N VAL A 318 -13.07 2.86 7.82
CA VAL A 318 -14.19 3.11 8.74
C VAL A 318 -14.24 2.06 9.86
N CYS A 319 -14.03 0.79 9.53
CA CYS A 319 -13.98 -0.29 10.50
C CYS A 319 -12.82 -0.13 11.49
N ALA A 320 -11.63 0.22 11.00
CA ALA A 320 -10.50 0.54 11.86
C ALA A 320 -10.79 1.76 12.76
N PHE A 321 -11.43 2.79 12.23
CA PHE A 321 -11.80 3.99 12.98
C PHE A 321 -12.79 3.68 14.11
N LEU A 322 -13.81 2.88 13.82
CA LEU A 322 -14.75 2.39 14.82
C LEU A 322 -14.05 1.54 15.89
N MET A 323 -13.15 0.65 15.49
CA MET A 323 -12.39 -0.19 16.43
C MET A 323 -11.48 0.64 17.33
N ALA A 324 -10.92 1.74 16.84
CA ALA A 324 -10.19 2.70 17.66
C ALA A 324 -11.10 3.30 18.75
N ALA A 325 -12.32 3.70 18.36
CA ALA A 325 -13.31 4.28 19.26
C ALA A 325 -13.76 3.29 20.35
N VAL A 326 -14.08 2.06 19.97
CA VAL A 326 -14.47 0.99 20.90
C VAL A 326 -13.31 0.67 21.85
N SER A 327 -12.10 0.52 21.31
CA SER A 327 -10.91 0.19 22.12
C SER A 327 -10.57 1.28 23.14
N ALA A 328 -10.93 2.53 22.89
CA ALA A 328 -10.64 3.63 23.80
C ALA A 328 -11.64 3.73 24.98
N ASN A 329 -12.86 3.22 24.81
CA ASN A 329 -13.97 3.51 25.73
C ASN A 329 -14.51 2.29 26.48
N VAL A 330 -14.09 1.07 26.11
CA VAL A 330 -14.79 -0.14 26.53
C VAL A 330 -13.82 -1.18 27.12
N SER A 331 -14.32 -1.99 28.06
CA SER A 331 -13.58 -3.09 28.69
C SER A 331 -13.09 -4.16 27.69
N GLU A 332 -12.09 -4.93 28.09
CA GLU A 332 -11.44 -5.92 27.20
C GLU A 332 -12.39 -7.01 26.67
N GLN A 333 -13.33 -7.50 27.49
CA GLN A 333 -14.29 -8.51 27.08
C GLN A 333 -15.23 -7.99 25.99
N ILE A 334 -15.84 -6.83 26.20
CA ILE A 334 -16.75 -6.23 25.22
C ILE A 334 -15.97 -5.79 23.97
N ARG A 335 -14.71 -5.37 24.11
CA ARG A 335 -13.82 -5.06 22.98
C ARG A 335 -13.61 -6.26 22.08
N ASN A 336 -13.42 -7.46 22.61
CA ASN A 336 -13.24 -8.66 21.79
C ASN A 336 -14.54 -9.03 21.06
N ALA A 337 -15.68 -9.01 21.75
CA ALA A 337 -16.98 -9.24 21.11
C ALA A 337 -17.29 -8.19 20.02
N SER A 338 -17.04 -6.92 20.32
CA SER A 338 -17.23 -5.82 19.36
C SER A 338 -16.29 -5.95 18.16
N ARG A 339 -15.06 -6.45 18.37
CA ARG A 339 -14.12 -6.73 17.28
C ARG A 339 -14.69 -7.78 16.33
N ASP A 340 -15.22 -8.86 16.86
CA ASP A 340 -15.72 -9.96 16.05
C ASP A 340 -17.02 -9.55 15.31
N ILE A 341 -17.90 -8.77 15.97
CA ILE A 341 -19.09 -8.15 15.34
C ILE A 341 -18.67 -7.18 14.23
N ALA A 342 -17.71 -6.30 14.51
CA ALA A 342 -17.21 -5.34 13.52
C ALA A 342 -16.63 -6.09 12.32
N PHE A 343 -15.76 -7.10 12.52
CA PHE A 343 -15.25 -7.90 11.40
C PHE A 343 -16.36 -8.57 10.58
N GLY A 344 -17.35 -9.17 11.24
CA GLY A 344 -18.49 -9.78 10.55
C GLY A 344 -19.28 -8.76 9.71
N PHE A 345 -19.59 -7.61 10.31
CA PHE A 345 -20.32 -6.53 9.63
C PHE A 345 -19.53 -5.92 8.47
N CYS A 346 -18.23 -5.67 8.66
CA CYS A 346 -17.35 -5.15 7.61
C CYS A 346 -17.23 -6.15 6.46
N THR A 347 -17.11 -7.45 6.75
CA THR A 347 -17.09 -8.49 5.71
C THR A 347 -18.41 -8.51 4.92
N ILE A 348 -19.54 -8.34 5.59
CA ILE A 348 -20.85 -8.22 4.94
C ILE A 348 -20.88 -6.97 4.06
N LEU A 349 -20.45 -5.80 4.54
CA LEU A 349 -20.43 -4.56 3.76
C LEU A 349 -19.49 -4.63 2.55
N LEU A 350 -18.33 -5.30 2.69
CA LEU A 350 -17.42 -5.55 1.57
C LEU A 350 -18.08 -6.45 0.52
N THR A 351 -18.67 -7.56 0.96
CA THR A 351 -19.29 -8.55 0.06
C THR A 351 -20.53 -8.00 -0.64
N LEU A 352 -21.42 -7.35 0.12
CA LEU A 352 -22.63 -6.75 -0.43
C LEU A 352 -22.32 -5.52 -1.29
N GLY A 353 -21.21 -4.82 -1.06
CA GLY A 353 -20.82 -3.65 -1.85
C GLY A 353 -20.52 -3.94 -3.32
N HIS A 354 -20.01 -5.14 -3.65
CA HIS A 354 -19.63 -5.51 -5.02
C HIS A 354 -20.75 -5.31 -6.06
N PRO A 355 -21.96 -5.91 -5.92
CA PRO A 355 -23.03 -5.73 -6.90
C PRO A 355 -23.54 -4.28 -7.01
N PHE A 356 -23.41 -3.45 -5.97
CA PHE A 356 -23.80 -2.04 -6.05
C PHE A 356 -22.77 -1.19 -6.79
N VAL A 357 -21.48 -1.46 -6.53
CA VAL A 357 -20.36 -0.84 -7.25
C VAL A 357 -20.41 -1.18 -8.74
N GLU A 358 -20.70 -2.44 -9.08
CA GLU A 358 -20.82 -2.93 -10.46
C GLU A 358 -21.92 -2.20 -11.25
N ASN A 359 -22.99 -1.77 -10.59
CA ASN A 359 -24.10 -1.05 -11.22
C ASN A 359 -23.82 0.45 -11.44
N GLY A 360 -22.65 0.98 -11.06
CA GLY A 360 -22.20 2.35 -11.37
C GLY A 360 -23.05 3.48 -10.78
N ARG A 361 -23.98 3.19 -9.87
CA ARG A 361 -24.94 4.17 -9.34
C ARG A 361 -24.53 4.69 -7.97
N TYR A 362 -23.86 5.84 -7.95
CA TYR A 362 -23.66 6.68 -6.73
C TYR A 362 -24.94 7.39 -6.26
N VAL A 363 -26.13 6.85 -6.55
CA VAL A 363 -27.40 7.48 -6.17
C VAL A 363 -27.74 7.04 -4.75
N LEU A 364 -27.13 7.71 -3.75
CA LEU A 364 -27.41 7.57 -2.31
C LEU A 364 -27.82 6.14 -1.91
N ASP A 365 -26.95 5.21 -2.27
CA ASP A 365 -27.15 3.78 -2.10
C ASP A 365 -27.47 3.45 -0.62
N PRO A 366 -28.41 2.53 -0.35
CA PRO A 366 -28.69 2.04 1.00
C PRO A 366 -27.46 1.65 1.82
N LEU A 367 -26.34 1.26 1.17
CA LEU A 367 -25.09 0.94 1.85
C LEU A 367 -24.32 2.15 2.43
N TYR A 368 -24.57 3.38 1.97
CA TYR A 368 -23.96 4.58 2.56
C TYR A 368 -24.52 4.90 3.94
N VAL A 369 -25.79 4.58 4.20
CA VAL A 369 -26.44 4.80 5.49
C VAL A 369 -25.75 4.03 6.62
N PRO A 370 -25.55 2.69 6.54
CA PRO A 370 -24.84 1.96 7.57
C PRO A 370 -23.39 2.42 7.70
N VAL A 371 -22.68 2.71 6.60
CA VAL A 371 -21.31 3.26 6.67
C VAL A 371 -21.28 4.60 7.41
N MET A 372 -22.22 5.50 7.13
CA MET A 372 -22.34 6.78 7.82
C MET A 372 -22.66 6.62 9.30
N ILE A 373 -23.51 5.64 9.67
CA ILE A 373 -23.77 5.30 11.08
C ILE A 373 -22.47 4.83 11.76
N LEU A 374 -21.67 3.97 11.12
CA LEU A 374 -20.40 3.52 11.68
C LEU A 374 -19.41 4.69 11.87
N ILE A 375 -19.33 5.59 10.89
CA ILE A 375 -18.50 6.80 10.99
C ILE A 375 -18.97 7.66 12.17
N LEU A 376 -20.28 7.88 12.31
CA LEU A 376 -20.86 8.67 13.40
C LEU A 376 -20.56 8.04 14.76
N LEU A 377 -20.73 6.72 14.90
CA LEU A 377 -20.41 6.00 16.13
C LEU A 377 -18.91 6.10 16.48
N GLY A 378 -18.04 5.93 15.48
CA GLY A 378 -16.60 6.11 15.64
C GLY A 378 -16.25 7.53 16.08
N PHE A 379 -16.85 8.53 15.44
CA PHE A 379 -16.63 9.95 15.73
C PHE A 379 -17.09 10.30 17.15
N LEU A 380 -18.29 9.88 17.55
CA LEU A 380 -18.82 10.11 18.89
C LEU A 380 -17.94 9.42 19.95
N GLY A 381 -17.49 8.20 19.69
CA GLY A 381 -16.62 7.47 20.61
C GLY A 381 -15.26 8.14 20.79
N LEU A 382 -14.62 8.61 19.71
CA LEU A 382 -13.33 9.28 19.81
C LEU A 382 -13.44 10.73 20.29
N SER A 383 -14.57 11.41 20.06
CA SER A 383 -14.84 12.73 20.65
C SER A 383 -14.86 12.67 22.18
N ARG A 384 -15.33 11.57 22.77
CA ARG A 384 -15.23 11.36 24.23
C ARG A 384 -13.78 11.31 24.71
N VAL A 385 -12.87 10.73 23.91
CA VAL A 385 -11.43 10.71 24.20
C VAL A 385 -10.87 12.13 24.17
N ALA A 386 -11.24 12.94 23.16
CA ALA A 386 -10.85 14.35 23.11
C ALA A 386 -11.33 15.10 24.37
N ILE A 387 -12.61 14.96 24.74
CA ILE A 387 -13.19 15.56 25.96
C ILE A 387 -12.43 15.14 27.22
N GLN A 388 -12.06 13.86 27.34
CA GLN A 388 -11.25 13.38 28.46
C GLN A 388 -9.87 14.05 28.49
N LEU A 389 -9.19 14.20 27.34
CA LEU A 389 -7.91 14.90 27.26
C LEU A 389 -8.02 16.38 27.65
N TYR A 390 -9.11 17.06 27.28
CA TYR A 390 -9.37 18.42 27.73
C TYR A 390 -9.58 18.47 29.25
N ARG A 391 -10.37 17.56 29.81
CA ARG A 391 -10.67 17.50 31.25
C ARG A 391 -9.45 17.16 32.11
N THR A 392 -8.48 16.41 31.59
CA THR A 392 -7.22 16.10 32.30
C THR A 392 -6.18 17.22 32.19
N GLY A 393 -6.55 18.40 31.69
CA GLY A 393 -5.66 19.56 31.56
C GLY A 393 -4.76 19.52 30.32
N SER A 394 -4.88 18.50 29.48
CA SER A 394 -4.10 18.34 28.25
C SER A 394 -4.80 18.96 27.03
N GLY A 395 -5.29 20.20 27.16
CA GLY A 395 -6.15 20.83 26.15
C GLY A 395 -5.52 20.93 24.75
N LYS A 396 -4.21 21.18 24.66
CA LYS A 396 -3.48 21.15 23.37
C LYS A 396 -3.47 19.77 22.71
N ALA A 397 -3.41 18.70 23.51
CA ALA A 397 -3.46 17.33 22.99
C ALA A 397 -4.88 16.96 22.54
N GLY A 398 -5.91 17.39 23.29
CA GLY A 398 -7.31 17.27 22.88
C GLY A 398 -7.58 17.92 21.52
N ALA A 399 -7.18 19.18 21.35
CA ALA A 399 -7.38 19.93 20.10
C ALA A 399 -6.66 19.31 18.90
N ARG A 400 -5.43 18.83 19.11
CA ARG A 400 -4.68 18.11 18.07
C ARG A 400 -5.34 16.78 17.70
N PHE A 401 -5.80 16.03 18.70
CA PHE A 401 -6.49 14.76 18.46
C PHE A 401 -7.81 14.96 17.70
N GLU A 402 -8.57 15.98 18.06
CA GLU A 402 -9.80 16.37 17.38
C GLU A 402 -9.53 16.80 15.93
N SER A 403 -8.55 17.68 15.73
CA SER A 403 -8.10 18.10 14.39
C SER A 403 -7.69 16.92 13.52
N PHE A 404 -6.97 15.95 14.09
CA PHE A 404 -6.58 14.71 13.43
C PHE A 404 -7.80 13.89 12.97
N MET A 405 -8.78 13.69 13.85
CA MET A 405 -10.00 12.94 13.52
C MET A 405 -10.78 13.60 12.39
N PHE A 406 -11.01 14.91 12.49
CA PHE A 406 -11.73 15.68 11.48
C PHE A 406 -11.01 15.65 10.13
N ALA A 407 -9.69 15.85 10.12
CA ALA A 407 -8.91 15.83 8.90
C ALA A 407 -8.90 14.46 8.22
N SER A 408 -8.76 13.37 8.99
CA SER A 408 -8.78 12.00 8.46
C SER A 408 -10.12 11.65 7.82
N LEU A 409 -11.23 12.01 8.49
CA LEU A 409 -12.57 11.81 7.96
C LEU A 409 -12.84 12.71 6.75
N ALA A 410 -12.39 13.96 6.80
CA ALA A 410 -12.57 14.92 5.70
C ALA A 410 -11.90 14.42 4.42
N ILE A 411 -10.67 13.89 4.48
CA ILE A 411 -10.02 13.31 3.29
C ILE A 411 -10.84 12.17 2.71
N GLY A 412 -11.31 11.23 3.55
CA GLY A 412 -12.10 10.10 3.08
C GLY A 412 -13.44 10.52 2.46
N ILE A 413 -14.15 11.45 3.10
CA ILE A 413 -15.45 11.96 2.62
C ILE A 413 -15.25 12.77 1.33
N VAL A 414 -14.31 13.72 1.31
CA VAL A 414 -14.08 14.58 0.14
C VAL A 414 -13.58 13.75 -1.04
N ALA A 415 -12.77 12.72 -0.81
CA ALA A 415 -12.42 11.76 -1.86
C ALA A 415 -13.68 11.05 -2.37
N MET A 416 -14.44 10.36 -1.51
CA MET A 416 -15.61 9.57 -1.94
C MET A 416 -16.71 10.38 -2.63
N PHE A 417 -16.85 11.67 -2.31
CA PHE A 417 -17.87 12.57 -2.88
C PHE A 417 -17.28 13.60 -3.86
N ALA A 418 -16.08 13.34 -4.40
CA ALA A 418 -15.38 14.26 -5.30
C ALA A 418 -16.23 14.69 -6.51
N ASN A 419 -17.05 13.79 -7.06
CA ASN A 419 -17.97 14.10 -8.17
C ASN A 419 -19.09 15.07 -7.83
N ARG A 420 -19.43 15.25 -6.54
CA ARG A 420 -20.49 16.14 -6.10
C ARG A 420 -19.97 17.49 -5.62
N ILE A 421 -18.66 17.62 -5.43
CA ILE A 421 -18.04 18.82 -4.89
C ILE A 421 -17.39 19.57 -6.05
N PRO A 422 -17.78 20.84 -6.32
CA PRO A 422 -17.11 21.65 -7.32
C PRO A 422 -15.61 21.73 -7.07
N LEU A 423 -14.79 21.64 -8.12
CA LEU A 423 -13.33 21.59 -8.01
C LEU A 423 -12.75 22.74 -7.16
N LEU A 424 -13.31 23.95 -7.30
CA LEU A 424 -12.94 25.14 -6.54
C LEU A 424 -13.08 24.97 -5.02
N LEU A 425 -14.00 24.12 -4.56
CA LEU A 425 -14.16 23.76 -3.15
C LEU A 425 -13.36 22.52 -2.79
N LEU A 426 -13.30 21.54 -3.71
CA LEU A 426 -12.59 20.29 -3.49
C LEU A 426 -11.12 20.52 -3.17
N VAL A 427 -10.42 21.29 -4.02
CA VAL A 427 -8.98 21.58 -3.90
C VAL A 427 -8.62 22.15 -2.52
N PRO A 428 -9.22 23.26 -2.05
CA PRO A 428 -8.90 23.80 -0.73
C PRO A 428 -9.34 22.89 0.42
N LEU A 429 -10.41 22.09 0.26
CA LEU A 429 -10.81 21.11 1.28
C LEU A 429 -9.76 20.00 1.45
N MET A 430 -9.25 19.45 0.34
CA MET A 430 -8.21 18.40 0.38
C MET A 430 -6.87 18.94 0.89
N ILE A 431 -6.45 20.11 0.42
CA ILE A 431 -5.24 20.78 0.91
C ILE A 431 -5.39 21.11 2.39
N GLY A 432 -6.51 21.71 2.79
CA GLY A 432 -6.81 22.06 4.18
C GLY A 432 -6.80 20.85 5.10
N ALA A 433 -7.39 19.73 4.69
CA ALA A 433 -7.36 18.48 5.45
C ALA A 433 -5.94 17.90 5.54
N GLY A 434 -5.16 17.92 4.45
CA GLY A 434 -3.75 17.50 4.47
C GLY A 434 -2.89 18.35 5.42
N LEU A 435 -3.03 19.68 5.34
CA LEU A 435 -2.35 20.62 6.24
C LEU A 435 -2.80 20.45 7.70
N LEU A 436 -4.09 20.18 7.93
CA LEU A 436 -4.61 19.91 9.26
C LEU A 436 -4.06 18.61 9.84
N LEU A 437 -3.89 17.55 9.04
CA LEU A 437 -3.20 16.32 9.46
C LEU A 437 -1.76 16.59 9.86
N ILE A 438 -1.04 17.35 9.04
CA ILE A 438 0.33 17.78 9.34
C ILE A 438 0.37 18.55 10.67
N ALA A 439 -0.49 19.55 10.84
CA ALA A 439 -0.53 20.40 12.03
C ALA A 439 -0.99 19.64 13.28
N SER A 440 -1.83 18.62 13.12
CA SER A 440 -2.32 17.76 14.21
C SER A 440 -1.26 16.81 14.74
N SER A 441 -0.19 16.55 13.97
CA SER A 441 0.89 15.65 14.38
C SER A 441 1.62 16.20 15.61
N PRO A 442 1.75 15.42 16.70
CA PRO A 442 2.50 15.83 17.88
C PRO A 442 4.00 16.00 17.63
N ARG A 443 4.52 15.39 16.55
CA ARG A 443 5.88 15.60 16.06
C ARG A 443 5.83 16.76 15.09
N GLY A 444 6.44 17.90 15.45
CA GLY A 444 6.75 18.94 14.47
C GLY A 444 7.58 18.36 13.32
N PHE A 445 7.62 19.04 12.18
CA PHE A 445 8.43 18.65 11.02
C PHE A 445 9.89 18.41 11.43
N VAL A 446 10.27 17.16 11.71
CA VAL A 446 11.66 16.72 11.78
C VAL A 446 11.95 16.01 10.46
N VAL A 447 11.89 16.79 9.38
CA VAL A 447 12.32 16.38 8.05
C VAL A 447 13.82 16.63 8.03
N PHE A 448 14.59 15.54 8.12
CA PHE A 448 16.05 15.47 8.19
C PHE A 448 16.71 15.90 9.52
N GLY A 449 17.20 14.91 10.25
CA GLY A 449 18.45 15.04 11.00
C GLY A 449 18.41 15.86 12.29
N LYS A 450 17.67 15.41 13.30
CA LYS A 450 18.14 15.30 14.70
C LYS A 450 17.02 14.70 15.54
N ALA A 451 17.28 13.55 16.13
CA ALA A 451 16.51 13.10 17.28
C ALA A 451 16.69 14.17 18.37
N GLN A 452 15.62 14.90 18.69
CA GLN A 452 15.56 15.55 19.99
C GLN A 452 15.55 14.42 21.03
N SER A 453 16.71 14.21 21.65
CA SER A 453 16.80 13.48 22.90
C SER A 453 16.03 14.29 23.95
N ASN A 454 14.72 14.03 24.06
CA ASN A 454 14.07 14.21 25.34
C ASN A 454 14.47 13.01 26.18
N HIS A 455 15.71 13.08 26.66
CA HIS A 455 16.13 12.44 27.90
C HIS A 455 15.13 12.93 28.94
N ILE A 456 14.16 12.08 29.30
CA ILE A 456 13.49 12.20 30.58
C ILE A 456 14.61 11.87 31.58
N ASP A 457 15.33 12.91 31.98
CA ASP A 457 16.22 12.85 33.13
C ASP A 457 15.36 12.47 34.32
N GLY A 458 15.54 11.23 34.74
CA GLY A 458 15.30 10.83 36.12
C GLY A 458 16.17 11.71 37.02
N ARG A 459 15.61 12.83 37.45
CA ARG A 459 16.05 13.52 38.66
C ARG A 459 14.86 13.60 39.60
N THR A 460 14.79 12.54 40.39
CA THR A 460 14.47 12.63 41.81
C THR A 460 14.93 13.99 42.38
N ARG A 461 13.98 14.81 42.81
CA ARG A 461 14.20 15.77 43.87
C ARG A 461 13.36 15.31 45.06
N LYS A 462 14.08 15.20 46.17
CA LYS A 462 13.61 14.84 47.50
C LYS A 462 12.41 15.66 47.94
#